data_AF-A0A3E0IB96-F1
#
_entry.id   AF-A0A3E0IB96-F1
#
_cell.length_a   1.000
_cell.length_b   1.000
_cell.length_c   1.000
_cell.angle_alpha   90.00
_cell.angle_beta   90.00
_cell.angle_gamma   90.00
#
_symmetry.space_group_name_H-M   'P 1'
#
loop_
_entity.id
_entity.type
_entity.pdbx_description
1 polymer ?
#
loop_
_entity_poly.entity_id
_entity_poly.type
_entity_poly.pdbx_seq_one_letter_code
_entity_poly.pdbx_strand_id
1 'polypeptide(L)'
;MERTLAWDGAAVVAVDQCALPHERTVLRLTTPDEVIDAIKRLAIRGAPAIGVAGALAVALSAQLSDGDDQAVREDADRIANARPTAVNLSWAVRRVLTKLPGGARAVLDEALAMLEEDEQTNRAMAARAADAVLGLTGRRPLRIMTHCNTGSLATVAIGTALGGIKELAERGLVAEVLAGETRPLLQGARLTAWELTQAGIPFRLCVDSAGPAAIAAGLVDVVMVGADRITANGDVANKVGTYSLAVAAARSGIPFVVVAPESTVDESISDGSQIVIEQRHAEEVTAFGGHQVALPDTPVFNPAFDVTPNDLVTAIVTEQRVWPQRPAGHLAEVARGLYQRGWLDGTAGNLSVRLGEQALITASGRSKGELTAADVVLVEAETGERISGPKPSAETSIHAAIYKAFPDCGAVVHAHPPYATAVAAKAMAAGQDTVRFTDFEIIKGFGVADPSELAVPVFTNWSDVPRIAVEVGKRLDGSVPVLLIAHHGVTAWGPTLEIARNRVECIEALCRLHLLTN
;
A
#
# COMPACT_ATOMS: atom_id res chain seq x y z
N MET A 1 8.51 21.18 -14.24
CA MET A 1 9.45 20.50 -13.33
C MET A 1 10.63 20.06 -14.17
N GLU A 2 11.87 20.32 -13.76
CA GLU A 2 13.07 19.97 -14.53
C GLU A 2 13.39 18.49 -14.33
N ARG A 3 13.69 17.76 -15.42
CA ARG A 3 14.13 16.35 -15.35
C ARG A 3 15.48 16.27 -14.65
N THR A 4 15.67 15.27 -13.80
CA THR A 4 16.95 14.99 -13.11
C THR A 4 17.85 14.06 -13.90
N LEU A 5 17.27 13.37 -14.90
CA LEU A 5 17.92 12.55 -15.91
C LEU A 5 17.28 12.87 -17.28
N ALA A 6 18.10 13.21 -18.25
CA ALA A 6 17.67 13.64 -19.58
C ALA A 6 18.64 13.20 -20.68
N TRP A 7 18.21 13.35 -21.93
CA TRP A 7 19.03 13.23 -23.12
C TRP A 7 19.10 14.59 -23.81
N ASP A 8 20.30 15.12 -24.05
CA ASP A 8 20.48 16.44 -24.68
C ASP A 8 20.61 16.41 -26.21
N GLY A 9 20.47 15.22 -26.81
CA GLY A 9 20.70 14.97 -28.23
C GLY A 9 21.98 14.18 -28.51
N ALA A 10 22.97 14.26 -27.63
CA ALA A 10 24.27 13.59 -27.79
C ALA A 10 24.82 12.94 -26.51
N ALA A 11 24.27 13.28 -25.34
CA ALA A 11 24.76 12.83 -24.05
C ALA A 11 23.63 12.56 -23.07
N VAL A 12 23.92 11.69 -22.10
CA VAL A 12 23.10 11.53 -20.89
C VAL A 12 23.41 12.68 -19.95
N VAL A 13 22.39 13.45 -19.59
CA VAL A 13 22.50 14.57 -18.66
C VAL A 13 21.85 14.18 -17.34
N ALA A 14 22.58 14.30 -16.24
CA ALA A 14 22.08 13.92 -14.92
C ALA A 14 22.55 14.88 -13.82
N VAL A 15 21.76 15.06 -12.77
CA VAL A 15 22.21 15.79 -11.57
C VAL A 15 23.20 14.93 -10.78
N ASP A 16 24.37 15.48 -10.42
CA ASP A 16 25.33 14.78 -9.56
C ASP A 16 24.82 14.74 -8.12
N GLN A 17 24.23 13.60 -7.75
CA GLN A 17 23.71 13.40 -6.40
C GLN A 17 24.80 13.34 -5.32
N CYS A 18 26.07 13.14 -5.68
CA CYS A 18 27.18 13.16 -4.74
C CYS A 18 27.51 14.60 -4.30
N ALA A 19 27.30 15.59 -5.16
CA ALA A 19 27.55 17.01 -4.88
C ALA A 19 26.46 17.64 -4.00
N LEU A 20 25.25 17.08 -4.04
CA LEU A 20 24.14 17.52 -3.20
C LEU A 20 24.37 17.17 -1.71
N PRO A 21 23.92 18.04 -0.77
CA PRO A 21 23.10 19.24 -0.99
C PRO A 21 23.87 20.54 -1.24
N HIS A 22 25.21 20.51 -1.23
CA HIS A 22 26.05 21.70 -1.22
C HIS A 22 26.12 22.40 -2.57
N GLU A 23 26.17 21.61 -3.65
CA GLU A 23 26.27 22.13 -5.01
C GLU A 23 25.35 21.35 -5.94
N ARG A 24 24.63 22.07 -6.80
CA ARG A 24 23.83 21.46 -7.88
C ARG A 24 24.68 21.42 -9.15
N THR A 25 25.43 20.34 -9.31
CA THR A 25 26.24 20.08 -10.51
C THR A 25 25.48 19.19 -11.49
N VAL A 26 25.60 19.48 -12.78
CA VAL A 26 25.02 18.68 -13.86
C VAL A 26 26.14 17.93 -14.58
N LEU A 27 26.02 16.61 -14.63
CA LEU A 27 26.88 15.72 -15.39
C LEU A 27 26.40 15.67 -16.83
N ARG A 28 27.35 15.65 -17.76
CA ARG A 28 27.11 15.39 -19.18
C ARG A 28 27.98 14.22 -19.61
N LEU A 29 27.36 13.06 -19.74
CA LEU A 29 28.01 11.76 -19.92
C LEU A 29 27.85 11.32 -21.38
N THR A 30 28.97 11.13 -22.06
CA THR A 30 29.08 10.88 -23.50
C THR A 30 29.53 9.46 -23.83
N THR A 31 29.89 8.64 -22.83
CA THR A 31 30.30 7.25 -23.04
C THR A 31 29.61 6.30 -22.06
N PRO A 32 29.47 5.00 -22.41
CA PRO A 32 28.99 3.99 -21.48
C PRO A 32 29.80 3.92 -20.18
N ASP A 33 31.12 4.09 -20.26
CA ASP A 33 32.04 4.08 -19.11
C ASP A 33 31.72 5.19 -18.10
N GLU A 34 31.45 6.39 -18.59
CA GLU A 34 31.07 7.54 -17.77
C GLU A 34 29.73 7.30 -17.04
N VAL A 35 28.76 6.66 -17.72
CA VAL A 35 27.47 6.30 -17.08
C VAL A 35 27.65 5.20 -16.04
N ILE A 36 28.46 4.18 -16.34
CA ILE A 36 28.79 3.11 -15.39
C ILE A 36 29.45 3.68 -14.13
N ASP A 37 30.42 4.58 -14.28
CA ASP A 37 31.06 5.26 -13.15
C ASP A 37 30.05 6.04 -12.31
N ALA A 38 29.22 6.86 -12.97
CA ALA A 38 28.19 7.66 -12.30
C ALA A 38 27.20 6.79 -11.49
N ILE A 39 26.81 5.62 -12.00
CA ILE A 39 25.97 4.65 -11.29
C ILE A 39 26.72 4.03 -10.09
N LYS A 40 27.98 3.62 -10.28
CA LYS A 40 28.79 2.97 -9.23
C LYS A 40 29.09 3.89 -8.06
N ARG A 41 29.46 5.15 -8.32
CA ARG A 41 29.72 6.15 -7.28
C ARG A 41 28.46 6.78 -6.67
N LEU A 42 27.28 6.37 -7.14
CA LEU A 42 25.96 6.84 -6.70
C LEU A 42 25.64 8.31 -7.06
N ALA A 43 26.28 8.84 -8.11
CA ALA A 43 25.86 10.11 -8.73
C ALA A 43 24.50 9.98 -9.39
N ILE A 44 24.22 8.82 -10.01
CA ILE A 44 22.89 8.44 -10.49
C ILE A 44 22.40 7.29 -9.62
N ARG A 45 21.32 7.50 -8.88
CA ARG A 45 20.72 6.48 -8.03
C ARG A 45 19.20 6.58 -7.98
N GLY A 46 18.58 5.54 -7.43
CA GLY A 46 17.14 5.29 -7.51
C GLY A 46 16.87 4.24 -8.58
N ALA A 47 16.07 3.23 -8.24
CA ALA A 47 15.86 2.07 -9.10
C ALA A 47 15.36 2.45 -10.51
N PRO A 48 14.34 3.33 -10.64
CA PRO A 48 13.90 3.79 -11.97
C PRO A 48 14.96 4.62 -12.71
N ALA A 49 15.60 5.59 -12.03
CA ALA A 49 16.62 6.45 -12.65
C ALA A 49 17.83 5.67 -13.19
N ILE A 50 18.33 4.69 -12.43
CA ILE A 50 19.44 3.83 -12.88
C ILE A 50 19.01 3.00 -14.11
N GLY A 51 17.77 2.50 -14.14
CA GLY A 51 17.24 1.77 -15.29
C GLY A 51 17.28 2.59 -16.57
N VAL A 52 16.70 3.80 -16.54
CA VAL A 52 16.69 4.70 -17.70
C VAL A 52 18.10 5.15 -18.09
N ALA A 53 18.98 5.42 -17.11
CA ALA A 53 20.38 5.77 -17.39
C ALA A 53 21.12 4.63 -18.11
N GLY A 54 20.89 3.38 -17.68
CA GLY A 54 21.44 2.19 -18.34
C GLY A 54 20.92 2.02 -19.77
N ALA A 55 19.62 2.25 -20.00
CA ALA A 55 19.03 2.23 -21.33
C ALA A 55 19.67 3.28 -22.27
N LEU A 56 19.87 4.50 -21.79
CA LEU A 56 20.56 5.55 -22.55
C LEU A 56 22.05 5.25 -22.77
N ALA A 57 22.72 4.57 -21.83
CA ALA A 57 24.09 4.12 -22.02
C ALA A 57 24.24 3.07 -23.14
N VAL A 58 23.28 2.16 -23.28
CA VAL A 58 23.24 1.23 -24.43
C VAL A 58 23.02 2.00 -25.73
N ALA A 59 22.18 3.04 -25.72
CA ALA A 59 22.00 3.92 -26.88
C ALA A 59 23.30 4.68 -27.26
N LEU A 60 24.07 5.17 -26.27
CA LEU A 60 25.40 5.73 -26.50
C LEU A 60 26.35 4.71 -27.13
N SER A 61 26.41 3.50 -26.58
CA SER A 61 27.25 2.43 -27.13
C SER A 61 26.88 2.11 -28.58
N ALA A 62 25.59 2.02 -28.90
CA ALA A 62 25.11 1.77 -30.25
C ALA A 62 25.45 2.89 -31.25
N GLN A 63 25.50 4.15 -30.80
CA GLN A 63 25.92 5.28 -31.62
C GLN A 63 27.43 5.30 -31.86
N LEU A 64 28.22 4.95 -30.84
CA LEU A 64 29.69 4.98 -30.89
C LEU A 64 30.30 3.78 -31.62
N SER A 65 29.61 2.63 -31.61
CA SER A 65 30.10 1.38 -32.18
C SER A 65 29.93 1.26 -33.71
N ASP A 66 29.33 2.24 -34.38
CA ASP A 66 29.16 2.32 -35.85
C ASP A 66 28.66 1.01 -36.52
N GLY A 67 27.69 0.34 -35.90
CA GLY A 67 27.11 -0.91 -36.39
C GLY A 67 27.81 -2.19 -35.90
N ASP A 68 28.81 -2.09 -35.02
CA ASP A 68 29.37 -3.25 -34.31
C ASP A 68 28.40 -3.72 -33.20
N ASP A 69 27.52 -4.60 -33.63
CA ASP A 69 26.51 -5.26 -32.82
C ASP A 69 27.10 -6.08 -31.64
N GLN A 70 28.34 -6.57 -31.76
CA GLN A 70 28.99 -7.34 -30.71
C GLN A 70 29.49 -6.40 -29.59
N ALA A 71 30.13 -5.29 -29.96
CA ALA A 71 30.58 -4.28 -29.01
C ALA A 71 29.42 -3.75 -28.14
N VAL A 72 28.26 -3.50 -28.75
CA VAL A 72 27.07 -3.04 -28.01
C VAL A 72 26.57 -4.07 -27.00
N ARG A 73 26.64 -5.37 -27.33
CA ARG A 73 26.23 -6.44 -26.40
C ARG A 73 27.21 -6.57 -25.23
N GLU A 74 28.50 -6.44 -25.49
CA GLU A 74 29.53 -6.43 -24.45
C GLU A 74 29.36 -5.24 -23.49
N ASP A 75 29.09 -4.04 -24.01
CA ASP A 75 28.77 -2.87 -23.19
C ASP A 75 27.46 -3.04 -22.43
N ALA A 76 26.41 -3.60 -23.05
CA ALA A 76 25.14 -3.87 -22.38
C ALA A 76 25.33 -4.79 -21.17
N ASP A 77 26.14 -5.85 -21.29
CA ASP A 77 26.48 -6.73 -20.17
C ASP A 77 27.23 -5.99 -19.07
N ARG A 78 28.19 -5.11 -19.41
CA ARG A 78 28.91 -4.28 -18.45
C ARG A 78 27.99 -3.30 -17.72
N ILE A 79 27.05 -2.68 -18.44
CA ILE A 79 26.05 -1.74 -17.89
C ILE A 79 25.12 -2.49 -16.94
N ALA A 80 24.54 -3.62 -17.36
CA ALA A 80 23.64 -4.42 -16.54
C ALA A 80 24.29 -4.87 -15.21
N ASN A 81 25.58 -5.17 -15.25
CA ASN A 81 26.35 -5.62 -14.09
C ASN A 81 27.02 -4.48 -13.30
N ALA A 82 26.76 -3.20 -13.62
CA ALA A 82 27.35 -2.08 -12.90
C ALA A 82 26.97 -2.08 -11.41
N ARG A 83 25.74 -2.52 -11.09
CA ARG A 83 25.24 -2.79 -9.73
C ARG A 83 24.33 -4.02 -9.74
N PRO A 84 24.87 -5.25 -9.53
CA PRO A 84 24.14 -6.50 -9.75
C PRO A 84 22.83 -6.69 -8.96
N THR A 85 22.65 -5.95 -7.85
CA THR A 85 21.42 -5.98 -7.04
C THR A 85 20.28 -5.11 -7.61
N ALA A 86 20.58 -4.23 -8.58
CA ALA A 86 19.61 -3.32 -9.18
C ALA A 86 18.87 -3.96 -10.36
N VAL A 87 17.76 -4.66 -10.08
CA VAL A 87 16.97 -5.38 -11.10
C VAL A 87 16.46 -4.47 -12.23
N ASN A 88 16.08 -3.23 -11.91
CA ASN A 88 15.62 -2.25 -12.91
C ASN A 88 16.70 -1.91 -13.96
N LEU A 89 17.99 -1.97 -13.59
CA LEU A 89 19.10 -1.76 -14.52
C LEU A 89 19.13 -2.86 -15.59
N SER A 90 19.20 -4.11 -15.14
CA SER A 90 19.24 -5.27 -16.04
C SER A 90 17.94 -5.45 -16.83
N TRP A 91 16.79 -5.07 -16.28
CA TRP A 91 15.53 -5.03 -17.01
C TRP A 91 15.56 -4.01 -18.16
N ALA A 92 15.97 -2.78 -17.87
CA ALA A 92 15.99 -1.69 -18.85
C ALA A 92 16.98 -1.96 -19.98
N VAL A 93 18.18 -2.44 -19.64
CA VAL A 93 19.21 -2.85 -20.62
C VAL A 93 18.66 -3.93 -21.54
N ARG A 94 18.04 -4.99 -21.01
CA ARG A 94 17.45 -6.06 -21.84
C ARG A 94 16.35 -5.52 -22.76
N ARG A 95 15.50 -4.62 -22.26
CA ARG A 95 14.41 -4.02 -23.04
C ARG A 95 14.93 -3.29 -24.27
N VAL A 96 15.88 -2.37 -24.12
CA VAL A 96 16.43 -1.62 -25.27
C VAL A 96 17.27 -2.49 -26.20
N LEU A 97 17.97 -3.51 -25.66
CA LEU A 97 18.78 -4.42 -26.48
C LEU A 97 17.95 -5.22 -27.48
N THR A 98 16.66 -5.44 -27.21
CA THR A 98 15.74 -6.06 -28.19
C THR A 98 15.58 -5.26 -29.48
N LYS A 99 15.90 -3.95 -29.45
CA LYS A 99 15.79 -3.03 -30.58
C LYS A 99 17.08 -2.90 -31.38
N LEU A 100 18.17 -3.51 -30.92
CA LEU A 100 19.48 -3.47 -31.59
C LEU A 100 19.42 -3.88 -33.08
N PRO A 101 18.62 -4.88 -33.52
CA PRO A 101 18.48 -5.21 -34.95
C PRO A 101 17.95 -4.06 -35.82
N GLY A 102 17.28 -3.06 -35.22
CA GLY A 102 16.83 -1.84 -35.90
C GLY A 102 17.88 -0.73 -35.96
N GLY A 103 19.10 -0.98 -35.47
CA GLY A 103 20.21 -0.04 -35.44
C GLY A 103 20.16 0.98 -34.29
N ALA A 104 21.18 1.83 -34.20
CA ALA A 104 21.37 2.77 -33.08
C ALA A 104 20.16 3.69 -32.86
N ARG A 105 19.47 4.08 -33.93
CA ARG A 105 18.28 4.93 -33.83
C ARG A 105 17.12 4.23 -33.12
N ALA A 106 16.86 2.97 -33.43
CA ALA A 106 15.78 2.19 -32.79
C ALA A 106 16.06 1.97 -31.29
N VAL A 107 17.33 1.76 -30.93
CA VAL A 107 17.76 1.66 -29.52
C VAL A 107 17.54 2.98 -28.79
N LEU A 108 17.96 4.11 -29.39
CA LEU A 108 17.74 5.43 -28.80
C LEU A 108 16.25 5.74 -28.65
N ASP A 109 15.43 5.48 -29.67
CA ASP A 109 13.99 5.75 -29.64
C ASP A 109 13.31 4.99 -28.50
N GLU A 110 13.69 3.73 -28.24
CA GLU A 110 13.18 2.97 -27.10
C GLU A 110 13.68 3.51 -25.75
N ALA A 111 14.95 3.90 -25.65
CA ALA A 111 15.47 4.51 -24.42
C ALA A 111 14.79 5.84 -24.09
N LEU A 112 14.47 6.65 -25.10
CA LEU A 112 13.70 7.89 -24.95
C LEU A 112 12.24 7.60 -24.60
N ALA A 113 11.63 6.57 -25.18
CA ALA A 113 10.29 6.13 -24.81
C ALA A 113 10.24 5.72 -23.33
N MET A 114 11.23 4.96 -22.84
CA MET A 114 11.33 4.60 -21.42
C MET A 114 11.43 5.83 -20.50
N LEU A 115 12.14 6.88 -20.94
CA LEU A 115 12.27 8.12 -20.19
C LEU A 115 10.91 8.84 -20.07
N GLU A 116 10.14 8.90 -21.16
CA GLU A 116 8.80 9.48 -21.17
C GLU A 116 7.79 8.65 -20.36
N GLU A 117 7.85 7.32 -20.49
CA GLU A 117 7.04 6.38 -19.71
C GLU A 117 7.28 6.52 -18.21
N ASP A 118 8.53 6.66 -17.76
CA ASP A 118 8.84 6.89 -16.34
C ASP A 118 8.20 8.18 -15.83
N GLU A 119 8.29 9.28 -16.59
CA GLU A 119 7.68 10.55 -16.19
C GLU A 119 6.15 10.45 -16.08
N GLN A 120 5.50 9.77 -17.03
CA GLN A 120 4.05 9.51 -16.99
C GLN A 120 3.68 8.62 -15.79
N THR A 121 4.46 7.57 -15.56
CA THR A 121 4.29 6.64 -14.43
C THR A 121 4.37 7.36 -13.10
N ASN A 122 5.38 8.23 -12.92
CA ASN A 122 5.56 9.01 -11.69
C ASN A 122 4.42 9.99 -11.44
N ARG A 123 3.91 10.65 -12.50
CA ARG A 123 2.76 11.55 -12.40
C ARG A 123 1.50 10.80 -11.99
N ALA A 124 1.22 9.65 -12.61
CA ALA A 124 0.06 8.83 -12.29
C ALA A 124 0.13 8.28 -10.86
N MET A 125 1.30 7.79 -10.43
CA MET A 125 1.54 7.37 -9.04
C MET A 125 1.35 8.51 -8.04
N ALA A 126 1.90 9.69 -8.30
CA ALA A 126 1.81 10.84 -7.39
C ALA A 126 0.35 11.24 -7.15
N ALA A 127 -0.44 11.38 -8.23
CA ALA A 127 -1.87 11.68 -8.15
C ALA A 127 -2.64 10.59 -7.38
N ARG A 128 -2.42 9.31 -7.72
CA ARG A 128 -3.09 8.18 -7.07
C ARG A 128 -2.71 8.04 -5.60
N ALA A 129 -1.45 8.26 -5.25
CA ALA A 129 -0.95 8.20 -3.88
C ALA A 129 -1.57 9.30 -3.02
N ALA A 130 -1.69 10.52 -3.56
CA ALA A 130 -2.42 11.59 -2.89
C ALA A 130 -3.87 11.18 -2.62
N ASP A 131 -4.61 10.70 -3.62
CA ASP A 131 -6.01 10.29 -3.46
C ASP A 131 -6.18 9.15 -2.45
N ALA A 132 -5.31 8.13 -2.51
CA ALA A 132 -5.33 7.00 -1.58
C ALA A 132 -5.08 7.44 -0.14
N VAL A 133 -4.07 8.27 0.09
CA VAL A 133 -3.75 8.81 1.42
C VAL A 133 -4.91 9.65 1.96
N LEU A 134 -5.58 10.43 1.10
CA LEU A 134 -6.75 11.20 1.51
C LEU A 134 -7.91 10.29 1.93
N GLY A 135 -8.13 9.15 1.27
CA GLY A 135 -9.13 8.16 1.69
C GLY A 135 -8.78 7.44 3.00
N LEU A 136 -7.49 7.24 3.28
CA LEU A 136 -7.00 6.50 4.45
C LEU A 136 -6.86 7.34 5.73
N THR A 137 -6.97 8.67 5.64
CA THR A 137 -6.67 9.57 6.76
C THR A 137 -7.78 10.61 6.96
N GLY A 138 -8.12 10.90 8.23
CA GLY A 138 -9.19 11.85 8.56
C GLY A 138 -8.73 13.30 8.83
N ARG A 139 -7.46 13.52 9.20
CA ARG A 139 -6.96 14.86 9.57
C ARG A 139 -6.50 15.66 8.35
N ARG A 140 -6.80 16.96 8.31
CA ARG A 140 -6.19 17.93 7.37
C ARG A 140 -5.76 19.22 8.08
N PRO A 141 -4.66 19.87 7.65
CA PRO A 141 -3.62 19.35 6.75
C PRO A 141 -2.82 18.22 7.43
N LEU A 142 -2.22 17.35 6.60
CA LEU A 142 -1.53 16.12 6.98
C LEU A 142 -0.12 16.38 7.50
N ARG A 143 0.26 15.65 8.55
CA ARG A 143 1.65 15.52 8.99
C ARG A 143 2.17 14.18 8.47
N ILE A 144 3.15 14.25 7.57
CA ILE A 144 3.60 13.07 6.83
C ILE A 144 4.99 12.70 7.28
N MET A 145 5.26 11.40 7.48
CA MET A 145 6.63 10.92 7.64
C MET A 145 7.09 10.18 6.37
N THR A 146 8.33 10.41 5.96
CA THR A 146 8.94 9.69 4.84
C THR A 146 10.36 9.25 5.17
N HIS A 147 10.89 8.31 4.38
CA HIS A 147 12.19 7.67 4.59
C HIS A 147 12.94 7.52 3.27
N CYS A 148 14.28 7.59 3.33
CA CYS A 148 15.16 7.63 2.16
C CYS A 148 14.87 8.83 1.24
N ASN A 149 15.16 8.68 -0.05
CA ASN A 149 14.82 9.62 -1.10
C ASN A 149 14.06 8.91 -2.21
N THR A 150 12.85 9.39 -2.47
CA THR A 150 11.87 8.83 -3.41
C THR A 150 11.32 9.92 -4.32
N GLY A 151 12.08 11.00 -4.48
CA GLY A 151 11.72 12.16 -5.27
C GLY A 151 12.15 12.06 -6.72
N SER A 152 12.25 13.22 -7.36
CA SER A 152 12.73 13.30 -8.73
C SER A 152 14.18 12.86 -8.84
N LEU A 153 14.97 12.93 -7.75
CA LEU A 153 16.36 12.44 -7.78
C LEU A 153 16.46 10.90 -7.80
N ALA A 154 15.39 10.18 -7.47
CA ALA A 154 15.35 8.72 -7.52
C ALA A 154 14.67 8.15 -8.77
N THR A 155 14.15 9.03 -9.63
CA THR A 155 13.37 8.72 -10.84
C THR A 155 13.81 9.64 -11.99
N VAL A 156 13.17 9.62 -13.15
CA VAL A 156 13.41 10.63 -14.21
C VAL A 156 12.89 12.01 -13.80
N ALA A 157 11.75 12.04 -13.11
CA ALA A 157 11.05 13.26 -12.71
C ALA A 157 10.02 12.98 -11.60
N ILE A 158 9.59 14.00 -10.85
CA ILE A 158 8.52 13.96 -9.84
C ILE A 158 8.87 13.10 -8.61
N GLY A 159 9.03 11.79 -8.79
CA GLY A 159 9.23 10.79 -7.74
C GLY A 159 8.04 9.86 -7.52
N THR A 160 8.18 8.96 -6.56
CA THR A 160 7.13 8.04 -6.09
C THR A 160 6.46 8.60 -4.83
N ALA A 161 6.87 8.18 -3.63
CA ALA A 161 6.29 8.64 -2.38
C ALA A 161 6.47 10.14 -2.17
N LEU A 162 7.67 10.69 -2.42
CA LEU A 162 7.87 12.14 -2.38
C LEU A 162 7.12 12.86 -3.51
N GLY A 163 6.87 12.19 -4.64
CA GLY A 163 5.97 12.67 -5.70
C GLY A 163 4.54 12.86 -5.18
N GLY A 164 3.99 11.86 -4.50
CA GLY A 164 2.67 11.96 -3.85
C GLY A 164 2.61 13.02 -2.74
N ILE A 165 3.70 13.21 -1.99
CA ILE A 165 3.82 14.29 -1.00
C ILE A 165 3.81 15.67 -1.68
N LYS A 166 4.53 15.84 -2.79
CA LYS A 166 4.53 17.08 -3.58
C LYS A 166 3.12 17.37 -4.12
N GLU A 167 2.44 16.37 -4.66
CA GLU A 167 1.03 16.48 -5.10
C GLU A 167 0.10 16.91 -3.95
N LEU A 168 0.21 16.29 -2.77
CA LEU A 168 -0.57 16.70 -1.59
C LEU A 168 -0.25 18.14 -1.15
N ALA A 169 1.00 18.57 -1.29
CA ALA A 169 1.42 19.94 -0.95
C ALA A 169 0.90 20.96 -1.95
N GLU A 170 0.92 20.66 -3.26
CA GLU A 170 0.31 21.48 -4.31
C GLU A 170 -1.20 21.67 -4.08
N ARG A 171 -1.86 20.65 -3.51
CA ARG A 171 -3.27 20.73 -3.08
C ARG A 171 -3.48 21.50 -1.76
N GLY A 172 -2.43 21.99 -1.10
CA GLY A 172 -2.51 22.69 0.18
C GLY A 172 -2.82 21.79 1.38
N LEU A 173 -2.57 20.48 1.27
CA LEU A 173 -2.99 19.48 2.26
C LEU A 173 -1.84 18.95 3.13
N VAL A 174 -0.64 19.53 3.04
CA VAL A 174 0.53 19.15 3.86
C VAL A 174 0.80 20.22 4.91
N ALA A 175 0.76 19.80 6.19
CA ALA A 175 1.12 20.64 7.32
C ALA A 175 2.63 20.68 7.50
N GLU A 176 3.25 19.51 7.46
CA GLU A 176 4.69 19.30 7.63
C GLU A 176 5.09 17.90 7.17
N VAL A 177 6.33 17.76 6.70
CA VAL A 177 6.99 16.47 6.46
C VAL A 177 8.08 16.22 7.49
N LEU A 178 8.05 15.07 8.17
CA LEU A 178 9.20 14.53 8.90
C LEU A 178 10.00 13.61 7.96
N ALA A 179 11.17 14.07 7.51
CA ALA A 179 12.05 13.28 6.67
C ALA A 179 13.08 12.55 7.54
N GLY A 180 13.10 11.22 7.53
CA GLY A 180 14.16 10.44 8.17
C GLY A 180 15.52 10.76 7.55
N GLU A 181 16.57 10.97 8.34
CA GLU A 181 17.89 11.29 7.81
C GLU A 181 18.46 10.18 6.91
N THR A 182 18.10 8.93 7.21
CA THR A 182 18.40 7.72 6.45
C THR A 182 19.89 7.36 6.46
N ARG A 183 20.42 6.99 7.63
CA ARG A 183 21.76 6.40 7.74
C ARG A 183 21.85 5.06 6.97
N PRO A 184 23.06 4.68 6.52
CA PRO A 184 24.31 5.42 6.66
C PRO A 184 24.54 6.53 5.64
N LEU A 185 23.89 6.49 4.47
CA LEU A 185 24.21 7.36 3.32
C LEU A 185 23.55 8.73 3.37
N LEU A 186 22.68 8.96 4.35
CA LEU A 186 21.98 10.22 4.60
C LEU A 186 21.14 10.70 3.42
N GLN A 187 20.44 9.78 2.74
CA GLN A 187 19.63 10.13 1.57
C GLN A 187 18.53 11.13 1.90
N GLY A 188 17.88 10.98 3.05
CA GLY A 188 16.81 11.89 3.44
C GLY A 188 17.33 13.26 3.86
N ALA A 189 18.44 13.31 4.59
CA ALA A 189 19.07 14.57 4.98
C ALA A 189 19.68 15.33 3.79
N ARG A 190 20.28 14.62 2.83
CA ARG A 190 20.98 15.25 1.70
C ARG A 190 20.07 15.55 0.53
N LEU A 191 19.16 14.64 0.18
CA LEU A 191 18.39 14.74 -1.07
C LEU A 191 16.92 15.06 -0.83
N THR A 192 16.25 14.36 0.08
CA THR A 192 14.83 14.61 0.36
C THR A 192 14.63 15.99 0.95
N ALA A 193 15.44 16.39 1.94
CA ALA A 193 15.44 17.75 2.48
C ALA A 193 15.72 18.81 1.40
N TRP A 194 16.65 18.54 0.48
CA TRP A 194 16.95 19.43 -0.63
C TRP A 194 15.74 19.59 -1.56
N GLU A 195 15.09 18.50 -1.97
CA GLU A 195 13.90 18.54 -2.82
C GLU A 195 12.70 19.20 -2.14
N LEU A 196 12.47 18.95 -0.85
CA LEU A 196 11.43 19.62 -0.06
C LEU A 196 11.67 21.12 0.03
N THR A 197 12.93 21.54 0.19
CA THR A 197 13.34 22.95 0.17
C THR A 197 13.04 23.59 -1.19
N GLN A 198 13.42 22.95 -2.29
CA GLN A 198 13.13 23.46 -3.65
C GLN A 198 11.63 23.57 -3.93
N ALA A 199 10.83 22.66 -3.38
CA ALA A 199 9.37 22.67 -3.53
C ALA A 199 8.65 23.62 -2.54
N GLY A 200 9.36 24.26 -1.61
CA GLY A 200 8.74 25.12 -0.59
C GLY A 200 7.84 24.37 0.40
N ILE A 201 8.05 23.06 0.59
CA ILE A 201 7.22 22.22 1.46
C ILE A 201 7.79 22.28 2.89
N PRO A 202 6.99 22.62 3.91
CA PRO A 202 7.46 22.65 5.30
C PRO A 202 7.93 21.27 5.77
N PHE A 203 9.13 21.20 6.35
CA PHE A 203 9.67 19.93 6.83
C PHE A 203 10.62 20.10 8.03
N ARG A 204 10.81 19.01 8.76
CA ARG A 204 11.90 18.83 9.72
C ARG A 204 12.65 17.53 9.41
N LEU A 205 13.96 17.57 9.62
CA LEU A 205 14.78 16.37 9.58
C LEU A 205 14.62 15.58 10.88
N CYS A 206 14.43 14.27 10.75
CA CYS A 206 14.24 13.35 11.86
C CYS A 206 15.40 12.34 11.88
N VAL A 207 16.10 12.24 13.00
CA VAL A 207 17.05 11.14 13.23
C VAL A 207 16.28 9.82 13.17
N ASP A 208 16.83 8.80 12.51
CA ASP A 208 16.08 7.58 12.20
C ASP A 208 15.50 6.90 13.46
N SER A 209 16.27 6.88 14.57
CA SER A 209 15.84 6.31 15.85
C SER A 209 14.73 7.09 16.56
N ALA A 210 14.52 8.36 16.19
CA ALA A 210 13.43 9.19 16.70
C ALA A 210 12.12 8.99 15.92
N GLY A 211 12.17 8.37 14.74
CA GLY A 211 11.01 8.13 13.88
C GLY A 211 9.85 7.41 14.59
N PRO A 212 10.07 6.20 15.15
CA PRO A 212 9.06 5.50 15.91
C PRO A 212 8.49 6.31 17.08
N ALA A 213 9.33 7.08 17.77
CA ALA A 213 8.90 7.93 18.88
C ALA A 213 8.03 9.11 18.40
N ALA A 214 8.34 9.71 17.25
CA ALA A 214 7.53 10.76 16.65
C ALA A 214 6.14 10.25 16.24
N ILE A 215 6.06 9.04 15.69
CA ILE A 215 4.80 8.36 15.39
C ILE A 215 4.00 8.13 16.68
N ALA A 216 4.61 7.56 17.71
CA ALA A 216 3.96 7.27 19.00
C ALA A 216 3.49 8.54 19.74
N ALA A 217 4.23 9.65 19.59
CA ALA A 217 3.84 10.97 20.11
C ALA A 217 2.70 11.62 19.31
N GLY A 218 2.18 10.94 18.30
CA GLY A 218 1.10 11.42 17.46
C GLY A 218 1.50 12.61 16.60
N LEU A 219 2.78 12.74 16.21
CA LEU A 219 3.27 13.80 15.32
C LEU A 219 3.10 13.47 13.82
N VAL A 220 2.66 12.25 13.50
CA VAL A 220 2.55 11.72 12.14
C VAL A 220 1.14 11.18 11.94
N ASP A 221 0.51 11.52 10.82
CA ASP A 221 -0.81 11.06 10.41
C ASP A 221 -0.75 9.91 9.40
N VAL A 222 0.35 9.83 8.64
CA VAL A 222 0.61 8.79 7.64
C VAL A 222 2.11 8.67 7.39
N VAL A 223 2.59 7.45 7.20
CA VAL A 223 3.95 7.18 6.69
C VAL A 223 3.87 6.88 5.20
N MET A 224 4.67 7.57 4.39
CA MET A 224 4.77 7.35 2.94
C MET A 224 6.21 7.02 2.54
N VAL A 225 6.43 5.85 1.95
CA VAL A 225 7.77 5.37 1.54
C VAL A 225 7.76 4.80 0.13
N GLY A 226 8.95 4.65 -0.46
CA GLY A 226 9.14 3.94 -1.72
C GLY A 226 9.32 2.44 -1.50
N ALA A 227 9.72 1.74 -2.56
CA ALA A 227 10.19 0.36 -2.50
C ALA A 227 11.33 0.13 -3.48
N ASP A 228 12.23 -0.78 -3.15
CA ASP A 228 13.23 -1.34 -4.06
C ASP A 228 12.70 -2.61 -4.73
N ARG A 229 11.90 -3.41 -4.00
CA ARG A 229 11.21 -4.59 -4.53
C ARG A 229 9.95 -4.91 -3.72
N ILE A 230 8.92 -5.37 -4.40
CA ILE A 230 7.66 -5.84 -3.79
C ILE A 230 7.42 -7.28 -4.26
N THR A 231 7.19 -8.23 -3.37
CA THR A 231 6.92 -9.64 -3.73
C THR A 231 5.46 -9.87 -4.13
N ALA A 232 5.14 -11.07 -4.63
CA ALA A 232 3.79 -11.44 -5.02
C ALA A 232 2.75 -11.38 -3.89
N ASN A 233 3.15 -11.63 -2.63
CA ASN A 233 2.28 -11.45 -1.46
C ASN A 233 2.25 -10.01 -0.92
N GLY A 234 3.08 -9.11 -1.46
CA GLY A 234 3.16 -7.70 -1.06
C GLY A 234 4.13 -7.39 0.07
N ASP A 235 5.04 -8.30 0.42
CA ASP A 235 6.17 -7.95 1.28
C ASP A 235 7.07 -6.95 0.54
N VAL A 236 7.55 -5.94 1.27
CA VAL A 236 8.25 -4.80 0.67
C VAL A 236 9.67 -4.74 1.17
N ALA A 237 10.64 -4.91 0.26
CA ALA A 237 12.02 -4.54 0.53
C ALA A 237 12.23 -3.07 0.19
N ASN A 238 12.74 -2.31 1.16
CA ASN A 238 13.08 -0.91 0.99
C ASN A 238 14.27 -0.55 1.89
N LYS A 239 14.77 0.69 1.79
CA LYS A 239 15.89 1.19 2.60
C LYS A 239 15.75 0.84 4.07
N VAL A 240 16.83 0.33 4.67
CA VAL A 240 16.89 -0.03 6.11
C VAL A 240 16.35 1.11 6.98
N GLY A 241 15.52 0.76 7.96
CA GLY A 241 14.71 1.66 8.77
C GLY A 241 13.22 1.61 8.41
N THR A 242 12.86 1.17 7.20
CA THR A 242 11.46 1.10 6.74
C THR A 242 10.61 0.19 7.62
N TYR A 243 11.10 -1.02 7.92
CA TYR A 243 10.41 -1.96 8.80
C TYR A 243 10.08 -1.36 10.18
N SER A 244 11.02 -0.61 10.77
CA SER A 244 10.82 0.00 12.10
C SER A 244 9.69 1.04 12.11
N LEU A 245 9.55 1.81 11.02
CA LEU A 245 8.47 2.77 10.85
C LEU A 245 7.12 2.08 10.64
N ALA A 246 7.11 0.98 9.89
CA ALA A 246 5.90 0.19 9.66
C ALA A 246 5.35 -0.44 10.95
N VAL A 247 6.24 -0.98 11.81
CA VAL A 247 5.88 -1.47 13.15
C VAL A 247 5.29 -0.36 14.01
N ALA A 248 5.92 0.82 14.03
CA ALA A 248 5.45 1.95 14.82
C ALA A 248 4.10 2.49 14.32
N ALA A 249 3.92 2.56 12.99
CA ALA A 249 2.68 2.96 12.35
C ALA A 249 1.53 2.00 12.69
N ALA A 250 1.77 0.69 12.56
CA ALA A 250 0.81 -0.35 12.93
C ALA A 250 0.42 -0.26 14.41
N ARG A 251 1.40 -0.08 15.30
CA ARG A 251 1.15 0.04 16.75
C ARG A 251 0.31 1.28 17.10
N SER A 252 0.47 2.36 16.35
CA SER A 252 -0.20 3.64 16.57
C SER A 252 -1.49 3.79 15.78
N GLY A 253 -1.86 2.79 14.97
CA GLY A 253 -3.10 2.80 14.17
C GLY A 253 -3.11 3.84 13.06
N ILE A 254 -1.95 4.23 12.52
CA ILE A 254 -1.85 5.15 11.37
C ILE A 254 -1.49 4.40 10.09
N PRO A 255 -1.93 4.88 8.90
CA PRO A 255 -1.61 4.23 7.64
C PRO A 255 -0.11 4.22 7.33
N PHE A 256 0.36 3.10 6.79
CA PHE A 256 1.69 2.94 6.20
C PHE A 256 1.53 2.67 4.70
N VAL A 257 1.88 3.65 3.87
CA VAL A 257 1.65 3.62 2.42
C VAL A 257 2.97 3.50 1.68
N VAL A 258 3.05 2.48 0.83
CA VAL A 258 4.18 2.27 -0.08
C VAL A 258 3.79 2.77 -1.46
N VAL A 259 4.64 3.55 -2.10
CA VAL A 259 4.41 4.07 -3.46
C VAL A 259 5.59 3.66 -4.33
N ALA A 260 5.33 2.82 -5.33
CA ALA A 260 6.34 2.28 -6.24
C ALA A 260 5.68 1.88 -7.57
N PRO A 261 6.42 1.92 -8.69
CA PRO A 261 5.85 1.55 -9.99
C PRO A 261 5.51 0.07 -10.03
N GLU A 262 4.59 -0.33 -10.92
CA GLU A 262 4.23 -1.74 -11.10
C GLU A 262 5.45 -2.59 -11.49
N SER A 263 6.44 -2.00 -12.18
CA SER A 263 7.72 -2.64 -12.51
C SER A 263 8.60 -2.99 -11.29
N THR A 264 8.29 -2.47 -10.11
CA THR A 264 8.94 -2.84 -8.84
C THR A 264 8.30 -4.09 -8.20
N VAL A 265 7.14 -4.53 -8.69
CA VAL A 265 6.48 -5.77 -8.26
C VAL A 265 7.13 -6.96 -8.97
N ASP A 266 7.70 -7.86 -8.18
CA ASP A 266 8.36 -9.08 -8.60
C ASP A 266 7.45 -10.28 -8.30
N GLU A 267 6.60 -10.63 -9.28
CA GLU A 267 5.67 -11.77 -9.17
C GLU A 267 6.38 -13.13 -9.14
N SER A 268 7.69 -13.17 -9.43
CA SER A 268 8.45 -14.44 -9.45
C SER A 268 8.83 -14.94 -8.06
N ILE A 269 8.77 -14.08 -7.03
CA ILE A 269 9.06 -14.42 -5.65
C ILE A 269 7.78 -14.32 -4.80
N SER A 270 7.48 -15.40 -4.07
CA SER A 270 6.21 -15.48 -3.33
C SER A 270 6.16 -14.59 -2.10
N ASP A 271 7.30 -14.38 -1.43
CA ASP A 271 7.38 -13.68 -0.15
C ASP A 271 8.78 -13.08 0.08
N GLY A 272 8.87 -12.22 1.10
CA GLY A 272 10.06 -11.47 1.43
C GLY A 272 11.26 -12.29 1.90
N SER A 273 11.08 -13.57 2.28
CA SER A 273 12.20 -14.44 2.71
C SER A 273 13.15 -14.80 1.57
N GLN A 274 12.69 -14.66 0.32
CA GLN A 274 13.47 -14.91 -0.89
C GLN A 274 14.29 -13.69 -1.33
N ILE A 275 14.12 -12.53 -0.68
CA ILE A 275 14.87 -11.33 -1.00
C ILE A 275 16.25 -11.40 -0.35
N VAL A 276 17.30 -11.46 -1.18
CA VAL A 276 18.68 -11.37 -0.72
C VAL A 276 19.00 -9.91 -0.37
N ILE A 277 19.27 -9.66 0.91
CA ILE A 277 19.60 -8.32 1.41
C ILE A 277 21.07 -7.99 1.19
N GLU A 278 21.32 -6.94 0.40
CA GLU A 278 22.66 -6.39 0.15
C GLU A 278 23.33 -5.96 1.47
N GLN A 279 24.50 -6.53 1.76
CA GLN A 279 25.37 -6.09 2.85
C GLN A 279 26.45 -5.17 2.28
N ARG A 280 26.56 -3.95 2.81
CA ARG A 280 27.48 -2.92 2.32
C ARG A 280 28.71 -2.79 3.18
N HIS A 281 29.71 -2.09 2.64
CA HIS A 281 31.00 -1.90 3.29
C HIS A 281 30.86 -1.21 4.65
N ALA A 282 31.69 -1.60 5.61
CA ALA A 282 31.64 -1.11 6.99
C ALA A 282 31.90 0.41 7.09
N GLU A 283 32.72 0.94 6.17
CA GLU A 283 33.14 2.34 6.15
C GLU A 283 31.96 3.33 6.05
N GLU A 284 30.84 2.95 5.45
CA GLU A 284 29.65 3.82 5.39
C GLU A 284 29.08 4.11 6.79
N VAL A 285 29.26 3.17 7.71
CA VAL A 285 28.81 3.31 9.09
C VAL A 285 29.92 3.89 9.96
N THR A 286 31.17 3.43 9.79
CA THR A 286 32.30 3.80 10.64
C THR A 286 32.95 5.12 10.27
N ALA A 287 32.67 5.67 9.10
CA ALA A 287 33.14 6.98 8.66
C ALA A 287 32.01 7.90 8.21
N PHE A 288 32.22 9.20 8.36
CA PHE A 288 31.33 10.24 7.87
C PHE A 288 32.13 11.47 7.42
N GLY A 289 31.86 11.98 6.22
CA GLY A 289 32.53 13.17 5.69
C GLY A 289 34.06 13.05 5.58
N GLY A 290 34.58 11.83 5.34
CA GLY A 290 36.02 11.56 5.30
C GLY A 290 36.68 11.37 6.68
N HIS A 291 35.90 11.38 7.77
CA HIS A 291 36.40 11.20 9.13
C HIS A 291 35.89 9.89 9.74
N GLN A 292 36.77 9.15 10.42
CA GLN A 292 36.36 7.99 11.22
C GLN A 292 35.53 8.45 12.43
N VAL A 293 34.35 7.86 12.61
CA VAL A 293 33.44 8.09 13.75
C VAL A 293 33.40 6.90 14.71
N ALA A 294 33.80 5.72 14.26
CA ALA A 294 33.96 4.52 15.09
C ALA A 294 35.45 4.17 15.27
N LEU A 295 35.75 3.23 16.16
CA LEU A 295 37.10 2.71 16.31
C LEU A 295 37.53 1.95 15.03
N PRO A 296 38.82 1.97 14.66
CA PRO A 296 39.34 1.15 13.57
C PRO A 296 38.96 -0.32 13.74
N ASP A 297 38.72 -0.99 12.61
CA ASP A 297 38.37 -2.42 12.53
C ASP A 297 37.11 -2.84 13.30
N THR A 298 36.26 -1.90 13.71
CA THR A 298 34.96 -2.20 14.34
C THR A 298 34.11 -3.07 13.40
N PRO A 299 33.68 -4.27 13.80
CA PRO A 299 32.77 -5.08 13.01
C PRO A 299 31.42 -4.39 12.84
N VAL A 300 30.88 -4.38 11.62
CA VAL A 300 29.64 -3.67 11.29
C VAL A 300 28.62 -4.63 10.69
N PHE A 301 27.36 -4.48 11.11
CA PHE A 301 26.20 -4.99 10.41
C PHE A 301 25.57 -3.84 9.60
N ASN A 302 25.72 -3.87 8.27
CA ASN A 302 25.28 -2.79 7.37
C ASN A 302 24.39 -3.33 6.23
N PRO A 303 23.17 -3.81 6.54
CA PRO A 303 22.20 -4.12 5.51
C PRO A 303 21.75 -2.83 4.81
N ALA A 304 21.77 -2.82 3.48
CA ALA A 304 21.29 -1.68 2.71
C ALA A 304 19.75 -1.55 2.75
N PHE A 305 19.06 -2.65 3.02
CA PHE A 305 17.60 -2.77 2.96
C PHE A 305 17.07 -3.60 4.13
N ASP A 306 15.80 -3.44 4.47
CA ASP A 306 15.04 -4.37 5.29
C ASP A 306 13.76 -4.80 4.56
N VAL A 307 13.12 -5.86 5.04
CA VAL A 307 11.84 -6.37 4.52
C VAL A 307 10.74 -5.97 5.49
N THR A 308 9.73 -5.27 4.98
CA THR A 308 8.48 -4.96 5.66
C THR A 308 7.42 -5.97 5.25
N PRO A 309 6.97 -6.85 6.16
CA PRO A 309 5.87 -7.78 5.90
C PRO A 309 4.59 -7.08 5.45
N ASN A 310 3.84 -7.71 4.55
CA ASN A 310 2.60 -7.16 3.98
C ASN A 310 1.54 -6.82 5.04
N ASP A 311 1.50 -7.51 6.18
CA ASP A 311 0.59 -7.22 7.29
C ASP A 311 0.94 -5.93 8.05
N LEU A 312 2.10 -5.32 7.76
CA LEU A 312 2.50 -4.00 8.23
C LEU A 312 2.34 -2.90 7.18
N VAL A 313 1.90 -3.21 5.96
CA VAL A 313 1.63 -2.23 4.90
C VAL A 313 0.13 -1.99 4.83
N THR A 314 -0.33 -0.73 4.80
CA THR A 314 -1.77 -0.42 4.66
C THR A 314 -2.21 -0.41 3.20
N ALA A 315 -1.36 0.13 2.32
CA ALA A 315 -1.61 0.11 0.89
C ALA A 315 -0.29 0.21 0.13
N ILE A 316 -0.26 -0.47 -1.02
CA ILE A 316 0.76 -0.29 -2.05
C ILE A 316 0.09 0.45 -3.20
N VAL A 317 0.67 1.57 -3.62
CA VAL A 317 0.16 2.40 -4.70
C VAL A 317 1.12 2.33 -5.88
N THR A 318 0.61 1.91 -7.03
CA THR A 318 1.30 1.91 -8.33
C THR A 318 0.61 2.88 -9.29
N GLU A 319 1.16 3.06 -10.48
CA GLU A 319 0.50 3.85 -11.52
C GLU A 319 -0.82 3.21 -11.97
N GLN A 320 -0.95 1.88 -11.83
CA GLN A 320 -2.09 1.10 -12.33
C GLN A 320 -3.17 0.89 -11.27
N ARG A 321 -2.78 0.74 -9.99
CA ARG A 321 -3.70 0.30 -8.94
C ARG A 321 -3.33 0.81 -7.55
N VAL A 322 -4.32 0.77 -6.65
CA VAL A 322 -4.10 0.79 -5.20
C VAL A 322 -4.36 -0.63 -4.71
N TRP A 323 -3.33 -1.27 -4.19
CA TRP A 323 -3.39 -2.61 -3.62
C TRP A 323 -3.47 -2.48 -2.08
N PRO A 324 -4.67 -2.59 -1.49
CA PRO A 324 -4.82 -2.56 -0.04
C PRO A 324 -4.14 -3.80 0.55
N GLN A 325 -3.21 -3.55 1.47
CA GLN A 325 -2.52 -4.56 2.24
C GLN A 325 -3.09 -4.54 3.66
N ARG A 326 -3.27 -5.70 4.27
CA ARG A 326 -4.02 -5.97 5.53
C ARG A 326 -5.55 -6.15 5.46
N PRO A 327 -6.15 -6.85 4.49
CA PRO A 327 -7.53 -7.29 4.70
C PRO A 327 -7.66 -8.15 5.98
N ALA A 328 -6.66 -8.97 6.33
CA ALA A 328 -6.63 -9.74 7.59
C ALA A 328 -6.51 -8.89 8.87
N GLY A 329 -5.51 -7.99 8.92
CA GLY A 329 -5.26 -7.12 10.09
C GLY A 329 -6.40 -6.13 10.32
N HIS A 330 -6.91 -5.55 9.23
CA HIS A 330 -8.05 -4.64 9.27
C HIS A 330 -9.33 -5.36 9.74
N LEU A 331 -9.58 -6.60 9.28
CA LEU A 331 -10.68 -7.44 9.76
C LEU A 331 -10.61 -7.64 11.29
N ALA A 332 -9.41 -7.94 11.80
CA ALA A 332 -9.18 -8.11 13.24
C ALA A 332 -9.37 -6.80 14.01
N GLU A 333 -8.90 -5.67 13.48
CA GLU A 333 -9.11 -4.33 14.07
C GLU A 333 -10.60 -3.98 14.20
N VAL A 334 -11.38 -4.15 13.14
CA VAL A 334 -12.82 -3.87 13.15
C VAL A 334 -13.54 -4.81 14.12
N ALA A 335 -13.17 -6.10 14.15
CA ALA A 335 -13.73 -7.05 15.10
C ALA A 335 -13.47 -6.64 16.56
N ARG A 336 -12.26 -6.16 16.88
CA ARG A 336 -11.95 -5.65 18.23
C ARG A 336 -12.76 -4.40 18.59
N GLY A 337 -12.97 -3.49 17.64
CA GLY A 337 -13.80 -2.31 17.85
C GLY A 337 -15.27 -2.66 18.16
N LEU A 338 -15.83 -3.63 17.44
CA LEU A 338 -17.19 -4.14 17.70
C LEU A 338 -17.27 -4.94 19.01
N TYR A 339 -16.23 -5.69 19.37
CA TYR A 339 -16.11 -6.35 20.68
C TYR A 339 -16.14 -5.33 21.83
N GLN A 340 -15.41 -4.22 21.73
CA GLN A 340 -15.40 -3.16 22.75
C GLN A 340 -16.78 -2.50 22.95
N ARG A 341 -17.68 -2.61 21.95
CA ARG A 341 -19.07 -2.15 22.04
C ARG A 341 -20.02 -3.19 22.65
N GLY A 342 -19.54 -4.42 22.92
CA GLY A 342 -20.36 -5.54 23.37
C GLY A 342 -21.19 -6.18 22.26
N TRP A 343 -20.76 -6.08 20.99
CA TRP A 343 -21.53 -6.57 19.85
C TRP A 343 -20.98 -7.87 19.26
N LEU A 344 -19.83 -8.34 19.76
CA LEU A 344 -19.14 -9.56 19.34
C LEU A 344 -18.60 -10.31 20.56
N ASP A 345 -19.39 -10.42 21.63
CA ASP A 345 -18.94 -10.97 22.91
C ASP A 345 -18.46 -12.42 22.81
N GLY A 346 -17.37 -12.71 23.50
CA GLY A 346 -16.72 -14.01 23.45
C GLY A 346 -16.30 -14.40 22.03
N THR A 347 -16.79 -15.54 21.55
CA THR A 347 -16.45 -16.09 20.23
C THR A 347 -17.52 -15.83 19.17
N ALA A 348 -18.55 -15.07 19.52
CA ALA A 348 -19.75 -14.89 18.72
C ALA A 348 -19.55 -13.87 17.58
N GLY A 349 -20.20 -14.11 16.45
CA GLY A 349 -20.18 -13.26 15.27
C GLY A 349 -18.92 -13.45 14.41
N ASN A 350 -18.91 -12.81 13.26
CA ASN A 350 -17.83 -12.93 12.29
C ASN A 350 -17.87 -11.81 11.26
N LEU A 351 -16.70 -11.55 10.67
CA LEU A 351 -16.53 -10.55 9.63
C LEU A 351 -15.82 -11.21 8.45
N SER A 352 -16.12 -10.79 7.22
CA SER A 352 -15.33 -11.17 6.05
C SER A 352 -15.12 -10.02 5.06
N VAL A 353 -14.06 -10.13 4.25
CA VAL A 353 -13.73 -9.23 3.15
C VAL A 353 -13.43 -10.07 1.89
N ARG A 354 -14.03 -9.70 0.76
CA ARG A 354 -13.84 -10.36 -0.55
C ARG A 354 -12.51 -9.93 -1.17
N LEU A 355 -11.82 -10.91 -1.77
CA LEU A 355 -10.56 -10.79 -2.50
C LEU A 355 -10.71 -11.52 -3.85
N GLY A 356 -11.47 -10.91 -4.77
CA GLY A 356 -11.84 -11.55 -6.04
C GLY A 356 -12.76 -12.76 -5.83
N GLU A 357 -12.34 -13.94 -6.28
CA GLU A 357 -13.06 -15.21 -6.11
C GLU A 357 -12.89 -15.81 -4.69
N GLN A 358 -12.07 -15.19 -3.84
CA GLN A 358 -11.79 -15.63 -2.48
C GLN A 358 -12.31 -14.62 -1.45
N ALA A 359 -12.35 -14.99 -0.18
CA ALA A 359 -12.61 -14.07 0.91
C ALA A 359 -11.79 -14.43 2.15
N LEU A 360 -11.39 -13.42 2.92
CA LEU A 360 -10.87 -13.60 4.27
C LEU A 360 -12.00 -13.51 5.27
N ILE A 361 -12.08 -14.43 6.22
CA ILE A 361 -13.10 -14.47 7.27
C ILE A 361 -12.50 -14.74 8.64
N THR A 362 -13.03 -14.13 9.71
CA THR A 362 -12.52 -14.38 11.07
C THR A 362 -12.66 -15.84 11.47
N ALA A 363 -11.66 -16.40 12.15
CA ALA A 363 -11.67 -17.78 12.63
C ALA A 363 -12.79 -18.07 13.63
N SER A 364 -13.23 -19.33 13.65
CA SER A 364 -14.18 -19.85 14.65
C SER A 364 -13.50 -20.06 16.00
N GLY A 365 -14.26 -19.88 17.10
CA GLY A 365 -13.79 -20.20 18.46
C GLY A 365 -12.73 -19.25 19.03
N ARG A 366 -12.42 -18.15 18.35
CA ARG A 366 -11.50 -17.11 18.81
C ARG A 366 -12.27 -15.93 19.41
N SER A 367 -11.74 -15.37 20.50
CA SER A 367 -12.27 -14.14 21.08
C SER A 367 -12.15 -12.99 20.08
N LYS A 368 -13.26 -12.32 19.75
CA LYS A 368 -13.24 -11.23 18.76
C LYS A 368 -12.47 -10.00 19.24
N GLY A 369 -12.32 -9.86 20.57
CA GLY A 369 -11.48 -8.86 21.21
C GLY A 369 -9.97 -9.12 21.12
N GLU A 370 -9.55 -10.33 20.77
CA GLU A 370 -8.14 -10.75 20.77
C GLU A 370 -7.65 -11.19 19.39
N LEU A 371 -8.49 -11.08 18.34
CA LEU A 371 -8.11 -11.50 16.99
C LEU A 371 -6.85 -10.76 16.53
N THR A 372 -5.99 -11.50 15.83
CA THR A 372 -4.86 -10.97 15.07
C THR A 372 -5.02 -11.28 13.59
N ALA A 373 -4.10 -10.79 12.74
CA ALA A 373 -4.07 -11.17 11.33
C ALA A 373 -3.87 -12.69 11.13
N ALA A 374 -3.32 -13.41 12.12
CA ALA A 374 -3.18 -14.86 12.08
C ALA A 374 -4.49 -15.62 12.35
N ASP A 375 -5.52 -14.93 12.84
CA ASP A 375 -6.83 -15.50 13.20
C ASP A 375 -7.88 -15.27 12.11
N VAL A 376 -7.46 -15.18 10.85
CA VAL A 376 -8.34 -15.15 9.67
C VAL A 376 -8.13 -16.41 8.82
N VAL A 377 -9.19 -16.79 8.12
CA VAL A 377 -9.29 -17.98 7.27
C VAL A 377 -9.51 -17.52 5.85
N LEU A 378 -8.79 -18.11 4.90
CA LEU A 378 -9.07 -17.91 3.48
C LEU A 378 -10.10 -18.94 3.03
N VAL A 379 -11.18 -18.45 2.44
CA VAL A 379 -12.28 -19.26 1.90
C VAL A 379 -12.54 -18.88 0.45
N GLU A 380 -13.18 -19.77 -0.30
CA GLU A 380 -13.79 -19.41 -1.58
C GLU A 380 -15.02 -18.52 -1.29
N ALA A 381 -15.19 -17.44 -2.05
CA ALA A 381 -16.11 -16.36 -1.71
C ALA A 381 -17.60 -16.75 -1.77
N GLU A 382 -18.00 -17.59 -2.71
CA GLU A 382 -19.41 -17.87 -3.03
C GLU A 382 -19.95 -19.19 -2.45
N THR A 383 -19.04 -20.06 -2.00
CA THR A 383 -19.30 -21.35 -1.38
C THR A 383 -18.94 -21.34 0.11
N GLY A 384 -17.98 -20.51 0.52
CA GLY A 384 -17.44 -20.50 1.87
C GLY A 384 -16.53 -21.69 2.18
N GLU A 385 -16.14 -22.47 1.17
CA GLU A 385 -15.22 -23.60 1.36
C GLU A 385 -13.84 -23.12 1.78
N ARG A 386 -13.27 -23.76 2.81
CA ARG A 386 -11.95 -23.39 3.34
C ARG A 386 -10.85 -23.72 2.33
N ILE A 387 -10.08 -22.70 1.96
CA ILE A 387 -8.86 -22.83 1.15
C ILE A 387 -7.66 -23.02 2.06
N SER A 388 -7.46 -22.13 3.05
CA SER A 388 -6.31 -22.20 3.97
C SER A 388 -6.63 -21.53 5.32
N GLY A 389 -5.81 -21.84 6.34
CA GLY A 389 -5.95 -21.30 7.69
C GLY A 389 -6.80 -22.15 8.65
N PRO A 390 -7.19 -21.59 9.82
CA PRO A 390 -7.95 -22.30 10.85
C PRO A 390 -9.39 -22.64 10.41
N LYS A 391 -10.19 -23.24 11.29
CA LYS A 391 -11.59 -23.59 10.98
C LYS A 391 -12.43 -22.29 10.83
N PRO A 392 -13.16 -22.09 9.71
CA PRO A 392 -14.04 -20.93 9.53
C PRO A 392 -15.30 -21.03 10.41
N SER A 393 -15.98 -19.90 10.63
CA SER A 393 -17.27 -19.87 11.36
C SER A 393 -18.35 -20.68 10.62
N ALA A 394 -19.35 -21.21 11.34
CA ALA A 394 -20.52 -21.83 10.69
C ALA A 394 -21.33 -20.81 9.86
N GLU A 395 -21.32 -19.54 10.30
CA GLU A 395 -21.98 -18.40 9.64
C GLU A 395 -21.30 -17.98 8.32
N THR A 396 -20.16 -18.60 7.97
CA THR A 396 -19.50 -18.39 6.66
C THR A 396 -20.46 -18.66 5.50
N SER A 397 -21.37 -19.63 5.65
CA SER A 397 -22.39 -19.94 4.63
C SER A 397 -23.32 -18.74 4.34
N ILE A 398 -23.63 -17.91 5.34
CA ILE A 398 -24.44 -16.70 5.16
C ILE A 398 -23.64 -15.64 4.38
N HIS A 399 -22.35 -15.47 4.68
CA HIS A 399 -21.47 -14.55 3.96
C HIS A 399 -21.34 -14.97 2.49
N ALA A 400 -21.18 -16.26 2.23
CA ALA A 400 -21.11 -16.82 0.89
C ALA A 400 -22.40 -16.61 0.09
N ALA A 401 -23.57 -16.79 0.72
CA ALA A 401 -24.85 -16.50 0.08
C ALA A 401 -24.99 -15.01 -0.30
N ILE A 402 -24.48 -14.10 0.54
CA ILE A 402 -24.47 -12.66 0.26
C ILE A 402 -23.51 -12.32 -0.89
N TYR A 403 -22.28 -12.83 -0.89
CA TYR A 403 -21.33 -12.60 -1.99
C TYR A 403 -21.82 -13.13 -3.33
N LYS A 404 -22.50 -14.28 -3.31
CA LYS A 404 -23.12 -14.87 -4.49
C LYS A 404 -24.31 -14.07 -5.01
N ALA A 405 -25.14 -13.53 -4.11
CA ALA A 405 -26.30 -12.72 -4.49
C ALA A 405 -25.91 -11.31 -4.96
N PHE A 406 -24.81 -10.76 -4.45
CA PHE A 406 -24.39 -9.38 -4.68
C PHE A 406 -22.92 -9.32 -5.11
N PRO A 407 -22.63 -9.33 -6.43
CA PRO A 407 -21.26 -9.27 -6.95
C PRO A 407 -20.46 -8.06 -6.46
N ASP A 408 -21.12 -6.91 -6.27
CA ASP A 408 -20.51 -5.67 -5.76
C ASP A 408 -20.27 -5.67 -4.24
N CYS A 409 -20.61 -6.75 -3.54
CA CYS A 409 -20.35 -6.90 -2.12
C CYS A 409 -18.87 -7.18 -1.86
N GLY A 410 -18.18 -6.22 -1.23
CA GLY A 410 -16.78 -6.32 -0.84
C GLY A 410 -16.55 -6.79 0.60
N ALA A 411 -17.55 -6.68 1.48
CA ALA A 411 -17.44 -7.12 2.87
C ALA A 411 -18.78 -7.42 3.53
N VAL A 412 -18.75 -8.29 4.54
CA VAL A 412 -19.91 -8.69 5.34
C VAL A 412 -19.55 -8.67 6.83
N VAL A 413 -20.42 -8.08 7.65
CA VAL A 413 -20.31 -8.05 9.11
C VAL A 413 -21.55 -8.70 9.70
N HIS A 414 -21.35 -9.76 10.48
CA HIS A 414 -22.38 -10.38 11.30
C HIS A 414 -22.04 -10.16 12.78
N ALA A 415 -22.96 -9.54 13.51
CA ALA A 415 -22.78 -9.12 14.89
C ALA A 415 -24.06 -9.33 15.70
N HIS A 416 -23.94 -9.23 17.02
CA HIS A 416 -25.02 -9.53 17.98
C HIS A 416 -25.34 -8.32 18.89
N PRO A 417 -25.61 -7.13 18.33
CA PRO A 417 -25.90 -5.97 19.16
C PRO A 417 -27.30 -6.10 19.78
N PRO A 418 -27.50 -5.61 21.02
CA PRO A 418 -28.65 -5.97 21.85
C PRO A 418 -29.99 -5.44 21.32
N TYR A 419 -30.05 -4.22 20.80
CA TYR A 419 -31.33 -3.65 20.37
C TYR A 419 -31.83 -4.28 19.08
N ALA A 420 -30.95 -4.52 18.10
CA ALA A 420 -31.31 -5.21 16.86
C ALA A 420 -31.78 -6.64 17.13
N THR A 421 -31.09 -7.35 18.04
CA THR A 421 -31.47 -8.70 18.46
C THR A 421 -32.86 -8.72 19.12
N ALA A 422 -33.15 -7.74 19.99
CA ALA A 422 -34.44 -7.60 20.66
C ALA A 422 -35.59 -7.26 19.69
N VAL A 423 -35.36 -6.34 18.75
CA VAL A 423 -36.34 -5.99 17.71
C VAL A 423 -36.65 -7.20 16.82
N ALA A 424 -35.62 -7.93 16.37
CA ALA A 424 -35.78 -9.14 15.56
C ALA A 424 -36.62 -10.21 16.28
N ALA A 425 -36.35 -10.43 17.58
CA ALA A 425 -37.09 -11.37 18.40
C ALA A 425 -38.58 -10.96 18.57
N LYS A 426 -38.85 -9.68 18.82
CA LYS A 426 -40.23 -9.16 18.94
C LYS A 426 -41.00 -9.29 17.63
N ALA A 427 -40.39 -8.95 16.50
CA ALA A 427 -41.02 -9.07 15.18
C ALA A 427 -41.41 -10.51 14.89
N MET A 428 -40.49 -11.46 15.11
CA MET A 428 -40.77 -12.88 14.90
C MET A 428 -41.86 -13.41 15.84
N ALA A 429 -41.87 -12.99 17.11
CA ALA A 429 -42.94 -13.34 18.06
C ALA A 429 -44.31 -12.78 17.64
N ALA A 430 -44.34 -11.66 16.93
CA ALA A 430 -45.54 -11.07 16.34
C ALA A 430 -45.92 -11.69 14.98
N GLY A 431 -45.20 -12.71 14.51
CA GLY A 431 -45.42 -13.33 13.20
C GLY A 431 -45.01 -12.44 12.02
N GLN A 432 -44.16 -11.44 12.25
CA GLN A 432 -43.67 -10.51 11.25
C GLN A 432 -42.31 -10.98 10.72
N ASP A 433 -42.18 -11.01 9.40
CA ASP A 433 -40.95 -11.37 8.71
C ASP A 433 -40.14 -10.15 8.22
N THR A 434 -40.62 -8.95 8.56
CA THR A 434 -40.06 -7.65 8.18
C THR A 434 -40.31 -6.63 9.28
N VAL A 435 -39.32 -5.80 9.60
CA VAL A 435 -39.45 -4.63 10.48
C VAL A 435 -39.35 -3.37 9.66
N ARG A 436 -40.33 -2.48 9.80
CA ARG A 436 -40.38 -1.19 9.08
C ARG A 436 -39.97 -0.06 10.01
N PHE A 437 -39.06 0.77 9.53
CA PHE A 437 -38.64 2.01 10.17
C PHE A 437 -39.02 3.17 9.25
N THR A 438 -39.74 4.17 9.78
CA THR A 438 -40.10 5.39 9.05
C THR A 438 -39.59 6.61 9.81
N ASP A 439 -39.35 7.71 9.09
CA ASP A 439 -39.13 9.05 9.64
C ASP A 439 -37.87 9.22 10.52
N PHE A 440 -36.94 8.26 10.50
CA PHE A 440 -35.66 8.36 11.20
C PHE A 440 -34.53 8.83 10.27
N GLU A 441 -33.86 9.94 10.62
CA GLU A 441 -32.76 10.53 9.83
C GLU A 441 -31.62 9.53 9.54
N ILE A 442 -31.37 8.60 10.46
CA ILE A 442 -30.30 7.60 10.34
C ILE A 442 -30.53 6.57 9.20
N ILE A 443 -31.73 6.49 8.61
CA ILE A 443 -32.03 5.65 7.44
C ILE A 443 -31.10 6.00 6.25
N LYS A 444 -30.65 7.26 6.14
CA LYS A 444 -29.69 7.68 5.11
C LYS A 444 -28.38 6.89 5.14
N GLY A 445 -27.98 6.36 6.31
CA GLY A 445 -26.78 5.56 6.49
C GLY A 445 -26.74 4.24 5.72
N PHE A 446 -27.88 3.78 5.18
CA PHE A 446 -27.94 2.55 4.38
C PHE A 446 -27.65 2.80 2.89
N GLY A 447 -27.75 4.04 2.41
CA GLY A 447 -27.56 4.38 1.00
C GLY A 447 -28.68 3.86 0.09
N VAL A 448 -29.90 3.74 0.62
CA VAL A 448 -31.10 3.38 -0.14
C VAL A 448 -31.62 4.56 -0.96
N ALA A 449 -32.28 4.28 -2.09
CA ALA A 449 -32.76 5.32 -3.02
C ALA A 449 -33.82 6.24 -2.40
N ASP A 450 -34.72 5.68 -1.57
CA ASP A 450 -35.72 6.43 -0.82
C ASP A 450 -35.45 6.28 0.69
N PRO A 451 -34.97 7.33 1.37
CA PRO A 451 -34.67 7.28 2.80
C PRO A 451 -35.88 7.55 3.70
N SER A 452 -37.11 7.61 3.16
CA SER A 452 -38.33 7.83 3.97
C SER A 452 -38.76 6.58 4.76
N GLU A 453 -38.46 5.40 4.23
CA GLU A 453 -38.77 4.10 4.84
C GLU A 453 -37.62 3.12 4.68
N LEU A 454 -37.38 2.29 5.70
CA LEU A 454 -36.49 1.14 5.63
C LEU A 454 -37.24 -0.12 6.08
N ALA A 455 -37.42 -1.07 5.16
CA ALA A 455 -38.03 -2.37 5.44
C ALA A 455 -36.94 -3.45 5.57
N VAL A 456 -36.61 -3.82 6.80
CA VAL A 456 -35.53 -4.77 7.09
C VAL A 456 -36.08 -6.19 7.25
N PRO A 457 -35.64 -7.17 6.44
CA PRO A 457 -36.12 -8.54 6.54
C PRO A 457 -35.63 -9.24 7.82
N VAL A 458 -36.50 -10.03 8.44
CA VAL A 458 -36.25 -10.83 9.65
C VAL A 458 -36.31 -12.32 9.30
N PHE A 459 -35.20 -13.02 9.52
CA PHE A 459 -35.04 -14.45 9.27
C PHE A 459 -35.19 -15.27 10.55
N THR A 460 -35.67 -16.50 10.39
CA THR A 460 -35.73 -17.47 11.49
C THR A 460 -34.33 -17.95 11.84
N ASN A 461 -34.01 -18.01 13.14
CA ASN A 461 -32.79 -18.64 13.60
C ASN A 461 -32.93 -20.16 13.60
N TRP A 462 -32.28 -20.80 12.63
CA TRP A 462 -32.18 -22.25 12.54
C TRP A 462 -30.87 -22.72 13.16
N SER A 463 -30.91 -23.82 13.92
CA SER A 463 -29.70 -24.49 14.41
C SER A 463 -28.78 -24.98 13.28
N ASP A 464 -29.37 -25.30 12.13
CA ASP A 464 -28.68 -25.56 10.87
C ASP A 464 -28.43 -24.25 10.11
N VAL A 465 -27.29 -23.60 10.37
CA VAL A 465 -26.92 -22.29 9.80
C VAL A 465 -26.97 -22.27 8.25
N PRO A 466 -26.52 -23.30 7.51
CA PRO A 466 -26.72 -23.40 6.07
C PRO A 466 -28.17 -23.21 5.59
N ARG A 467 -29.17 -23.60 6.39
CA ARG A 467 -30.58 -23.34 6.05
C ARG A 467 -30.89 -21.85 6.03
N ILE A 468 -30.33 -21.08 6.98
CA ILE A 468 -30.45 -19.62 7.01
C ILE A 468 -29.86 -19.04 5.71
N ALA A 469 -28.67 -19.49 5.30
CA ALA A 469 -28.02 -19.04 4.07
C ALA A 469 -28.88 -19.29 2.81
N VAL A 470 -29.53 -20.46 2.73
CA VAL A 470 -30.47 -20.78 1.63
C VAL A 470 -31.69 -19.87 1.63
N GLU A 471 -32.25 -19.56 2.80
CA GLU A 471 -33.38 -18.62 2.92
C GLU A 471 -32.97 -17.20 2.56
N VAL A 472 -31.79 -16.77 3.00
CA VAL A 472 -31.17 -15.47 2.66
C VAL A 472 -31.02 -15.32 1.15
N GLY A 473 -30.41 -16.30 0.48
CA GLY A 473 -30.22 -16.26 -0.98
C GLY A 473 -31.51 -16.30 -1.80
N LYS A 474 -32.65 -16.72 -1.22
CA LYS A 474 -33.96 -16.74 -1.90
C LYS A 474 -34.76 -15.46 -1.69
N ARG A 475 -34.64 -14.83 -0.51
CA ARG A 475 -35.54 -13.76 -0.09
C ARG A 475 -34.94 -12.36 -0.21
N LEU A 476 -33.61 -12.24 -0.20
CA LEU A 476 -32.99 -10.93 -0.40
C LEU A 476 -33.10 -10.50 -1.87
N ASP A 477 -33.59 -9.28 -2.08
CA ASP A 477 -33.74 -8.65 -3.40
C ASP A 477 -32.73 -7.52 -3.66
N GLY A 478 -31.88 -7.21 -2.65
CA GLY A 478 -30.88 -6.15 -2.71
C GLY A 478 -31.39 -4.75 -2.39
N SER A 479 -32.68 -4.58 -2.08
CA SER A 479 -33.26 -3.28 -1.74
C SER A 479 -32.68 -2.68 -0.46
N VAL A 480 -32.27 -3.52 0.49
CA VAL A 480 -31.74 -3.11 1.80
C VAL A 480 -30.50 -3.94 2.15
N PRO A 481 -29.34 -3.30 2.43
CA PRO A 481 -28.06 -3.99 2.65
C PRO A 481 -27.86 -4.48 4.10
N VAL A 482 -28.95 -4.90 4.75
CA VAL A 482 -28.97 -5.41 6.12
C VAL A 482 -30.11 -6.40 6.30
N LEU A 483 -29.89 -7.42 7.12
CA LEU A 483 -30.91 -8.37 7.55
C LEU A 483 -30.81 -8.64 9.05
N LEU A 484 -31.93 -9.02 9.66
CA LEU A 484 -32.01 -9.46 11.05
C LEU A 484 -32.26 -10.96 11.11
N ILE A 485 -31.70 -11.64 12.11
CA ILE A 485 -31.96 -13.04 12.42
C ILE A 485 -32.49 -13.10 13.86
N ALA A 486 -33.72 -13.56 14.05
CA ALA A 486 -34.41 -13.53 15.34
C ALA A 486 -33.63 -14.32 16.42
N HIS A 487 -33.40 -13.73 17.60
CA HIS A 487 -32.60 -14.34 18.68
C HIS A 487 -31.15 -14.69 18.32
N HIS A 488 -30.62 -14.12 17.24
CA HIS A 488 -29.24 -14.40 16.79
C HIS A 488 -28.48 -13.09 16.59
N GLY A 489 -28.97 -12.18 15.75
CA GLY A 489 -28.35 -10.86 15.58
C GLY A 489 -28.61 -10.24 14.22
N VAL A 490 -27.62 -9.52 13.71
CA VAL A 490 -27.70 -8.73 12.48
C VAL A 490 -26.58 -9.09 11.53
N THR A 491 -26.89 -9.12 10.23
CA THR A 491 -25.89 -9.23 9.17
C THR A 491 -26.06 -8.05 8.22
N ALA A 492 -25.00 -7.26 8.05
CA ALA A 492 -24.96 -6.16 7.08
C ALA A 492 -23.77 -6.35 6.15
N TRP A 493 -23.90 -5.85 4.92
CA TRP A 493 -22.86 -5.96 3.91
C TRP A 493 -22.66 -4.65 3.18
N GLY A 494 -21.59 -4.53 2.39
CA GLY A 494 -21.29 -3.34 1.62
C GLY A 494 -20.05 -3.50 0.73
N PRO A 495 -19.71 -2.47 -0.07
CA PRO A 495 -18.56 -2.51 -0.95
C PRO A 495 -17.22 -2.46 -0.19
N THR A 496 -17.21 -2.01 1.07
CA THR A 496 -16.05 -2.05 1.97
C THR A 496 -16.45 -2.50 3.38
N LEU A 497 -15.46 -2.90 4.18
CA LEU A 497 -15.69 -3.34 5.57
C LEU A 497 -16.24 -2.20 6.45
N GLU A 498 -15.80 -0.96 6.22
CA GLU A 498 -16.27 0.23 6.93
C GLU A 498 -17.74 0.51 6.64
N ILE A 499 -18.18 0.37 5.39
CA ILE A 499 -19.58 0.57 5.02
C ILE A 499 -20.45 -0.53 5.64
N ALA A 500 -20.01 -1.79 5.58
CA ALA A 500 -20.71 -2.89 6.23
C ALA A 500 -20.81 -2.68 7.76
N ARG A 501 -19.71 -2.30 8.42
CA ARG A 501 -19.69 -1.93 9.85
C ARG A 501 -20.66 -0.77 10.13
N ASN A 502 -20.59 0.32 9.39
CA ASN A 502 -21.45 1.50 9.58
C ASN A 502 -22.93 1.14 9.49
N ARG A 503 -23.32 0.23 8.59
CA ARG A 503 -24.69 -0.27 8.46
C ARG A 503 -25.13 -1.04 9.72
N VAL A 504 -24.25 -1.84 10.34
CA VAL A 504 -24.49 -2.44 11.67
C VAL A 504 -24.69 -1.39 12.75
N GLU A 505 -23.93 -0.30 12.72
CA GLU A 505 -24.12 0.79 13.68
C GLU A 505 -25.46 1.51 13.49
N CYS A 506 -25.83 1.77 12.23
CA CYS A 506 -27.07 2.45 11.88
C CYS A 506 -28.30 1.62 12.28
N ILE A 507 -28.30 0.31 12.01
CA ILE A 507 -29.42 -0.56 12.35
C ILE A 507 -29.56 -0.75 13.86
N GLU A 508 -28.46 -0.83 14.60
CA GLU A 508 -28.53 -0.89 16.06
C GLU A 508 -29.13 0.37 16.65
N ALA A 509 -28.71 1.55 16.15
CA ALA A 509 -29.27 2.82 16.57
C ALA A 509 -30.74 2.98 16.17
N LEU A 510 -31.15 2.52 14.97
CA LEU A 510 -32.56 2.46 14.56
C LEU A 510 -33.39 1.59 15.49
N CYS A 511 -32.92 0.36 15.77
CA CYS A 511 -33.61 -0.56 16.65
C CYS A 511 -33.72 -0.02 18.08
N ARG A 512 -32.69 0.68 18.57
CA ARG A 512 -32.74 1.38 19.86
C ARG A 512 -33.83 2.45 19.87
N LEU A 513 -33.86 3.32 18.86
CA LEU A 513 -34.87 4.38 18.77
C LEU A 513 -36.27 3.77 18.66
N HIS A 514 -36.44 2.78 17.78
CA HIS A 514 -37.71 2.09 17.58
C HIS A 514 -38.26 1.49 18.87
N LEU A 515 -37.43 0.87 19.72
CA LEU A 515 -37.84 0.31 21.02
C LEU A 515 -38.13 1.37 22.09
N LEU A 516 -37.59 2.59 21.93
CA LEU A 516 -37.80 3.69 22.88
C LEU A 516 -38.98 4.58 22.49
N THR A 517 -39.43 4.51 21.23
CA THR A 517 -40.53 5.33 20.70
C THR A 517 -41.81 4.53 20.42
N ASN A 518 -41.74 3.19 20.36
CA ASN A 518 -42.87 2.28 20.21
C ASN A 518 -42.91 1.29 21.36
#